data_AF-A0A972QSQ6-F1
#
_entry.id   AF-A0A972QSQ6-F1
#
_cell.length_a   1.000
_cell.length_b   1.000
_cell.length_c   1.000
_cell.angle_alpha   90.00
_cell.angle_beta   90.00
_cell.angle_gamma   90.00
#
_symmetry.space_group_name_H-M   'P 1'
#
loop_
_entity.id
_entity.type
_entity.pdbx_description
1 polymer ?
#
loop_
_entity_poly.entity_id
_entity_poly.type
_entity_poly.pdbx_seq_one_letter_code
_entity_poly.pdbx_strand_id
1 'polypeptide(L)'
;MRNLAPFAIGNVIKKLNRIHVQINSKHNRPFPKPRCFWLSEYAYKRRYVKIHPDGRIAGGLSRFVTSLVDFSFIRSIVAHKYKPLGCAYDPVSLFLLELFRYLEKYPSMSDFVKTIRDREKGKHYRLYAGIKYPHWPCEGTFTNLKDRLGEDLYNQILHVLVEIAELLSLLSYKIIATDGTLFPTNARYKGCTYFCDECKSIEFRGVIENVRRRILYRLNNPEKIVPGKEIRVKVPCPSSNFPDDVKRPNVEVLTLFLKEADPERPSVFNRIFILEKELYEARLDLMVKRGVITRFEMGESISSDTFFFRCPKLPADMAARIGVRRDPQNPNRKQKIFGFNAVIDTSIEMDLGLELPVACSTLAGNAHEGKHYIINREQILEHHGKISKIDLADAKYDEHDNFAFSRSHDAIPIIDYNTRNEKTTAAALKERGYDRNGWPYAPCGTLTRPNGFDFNCQRASFTCRRQCVSSKNPEIIEYAKSCSHWINYHGFTKHMS
;
A
#
# COMPACT_ATOMS: atom_id res chain seq x y z
N MET A 1 -24.49 26.66 -13.92
CA MET A 1 -24.60 25.57 -12.93
C MET A 1 -25.33 24.40 -13.56
N ARG A 2 -24.80 23.18 -13.47
CA ARG A 2 -25.46 21.98 -13.99
C ARG A 2 -26.75 21.72 -13.22
N ASN A 3 -27.79 21.24 -13.91
CA ASN A 3 -29.03 20.84 -13.26
C ASN A 3 -28.76 19.61 -12.38
N LEU A 4 -28.92 19.74 -11.06
CA LEU A 4 -28.70 18.67 -10.09
C LEU A 4 -29.96 17.83 -9.81
N ALA A 5 -31.11 18.17 -10.37
CA ALA A 5 -32.35 17.40 -10.19
C ALA A 5 -32.21 15.90 -10.50
N PRO A 6 -31.43 15.45 -11.51
CA PRO A 6 -31.19 14.02 -11.75
C PRO A 6 -30.53 13.28 -10.57
N PHE A 7 -29.82 14.01 -9.69
CA PHE A 7 -29.13 13.48 -8.51
C PHE A 7 -29.95 13.63 -7.22
N ALA A 8 -31.19 14.13 -7.31
CA ALA A 8 -32.11 14.08 -6.18
C ALA A 8 -32.29 12.63 -5.70
N ILE A 9 -32.33 12.42 -4.38
CA ILE A 9 -32.31 11.08 -3.77
C ILE A 9 -33.40 10.15 -4.35
N GLY A 10 -34.59 10.67 -4.62
CA GLY A 10 -35.69 9.90 -5.23
C GLY A 10 -35.36 9.41 -6.64
N ASN A 11 -34.71 10.24 -7.45
CA ASN A 11 -34.27 9.90 -8.81
C ASN A 11 -33.12 8.90 -8.78
N VAL A 12 -32.15 9.10 -7.90
CA VAL A 12 -31.04 8.16 -7.67
C VAL A 12 -31.57 6.79 -7.27
N ILE A 13 -32.49 6.74 -6.30
CA ILE A 13 -33.09 5.47 -5.88
C ILE A 13 -33.84 4.78 -7.03
N LYS A 14 -34.57 5.54 -7.86
CA LYS A 14 -35.27 4.97 -9.02
C LYS A 14 -34.29 4.34 -10.01
N LYS A 15 -33.16 5.01 -10.28
CA LYS A 15 -32.06 4.48 -11.12
C LYS A 15 -31.41 3.25 -10.48
N LEU A 16 -31.08 3.31 -9.18
CA LEU A 16 -30.44 2.22 -8.45
C LEU A 16 -31.23 0.92 -8.51
N ASN A 17 -32.57 0.96 -8.45
CA ASN A 17 -33.37 -0.27 -8.58
C ASN A 17 -33.12 -1.00 -9.92
N ARG A 18 -32.92 -0.26 -11.02
CA ARG A 18 -32.59 -0.84 -12.33
C ARG A 18 -31.14 -1.33 -12.37
N ILE A 19 -30.23 -0.53 -11.82
CA ILE A 19 -28.81 -0.87 -11.72
C ILE A 19 -28.59 -2.14 -10.91
N HIS A 20 -29.27 -2.32 -9.78
CA HIS A 20 -29.17 -3.53 -8.97
C HIS A 20 -29.55 -4.79 -9.74
N VAL A 21 -30.61 -4.71 -10.55
CA VAL A 21 -30.99 -5.83 -11.42
C VAL A 21 -29.88 -6.12 -12.42
N GLN A 22 -29.39 -5.08 -13.12
CA GLN A 22 -28.30 -5.22 -14.10
C GLN A 22 -27.02 -5.84 -13.49
N ILE A 23 -26.56 -5.32 -12.35
CA ILE A 23 -25.35 -5.78 -11.67
C ILE A 23 -25.52 -7.23 -11.18
N ASN A 24 -26.64 -7.56 -10.54
CA ASN A 24 -26.89 -8.93 -10.08
C ASN A 24 -27.08 -9.91 -11.24
N SER A 25 -27.62 -9.47 -12.39
CA SER A 25 -27.68 -10.29 -13.61
C SER A 25 -26.31 -10.54 -14.21
N LYS A 26 -25.42 -9.54 -14.23
CA LYS A 26 -24.03 -9.66 -14.67
C LYS A 26 -23.21 -10.57 -13.75
N HIS A 27 -23.41 -10.44 -12.44
CA HIS A 27 -22.74 -11.24 -11.41
C HIS A 27 -23.69 -12.27 -10.80
N ASN A 28 -24.00 -13.31 -11.56
CA ASN A 28 -25.02 -14.32 -11.20
C ASN A 28 -24.45 -15.68 -10.76
N ARG A 29 -23.12 -15.81 -10.61
CA ARG A 29 -22.47 -17.06 -10.21
C ARG A 29 -23.05 -17.58 -8.88
N PRO A 30 -23.64 -18.79 -8.85
CA PRO A 30 -24.22 -19.33 -7.62
C PRO A 30 -23.18 -19.48 -6.52
N PHE A 31 -23.55 -19.10 -5.30
CA PHE A 31 -22.69 -19.34 -4.13
C PHE A 31 -22.76 -20.82 -3.75
N PRO A 32 -21.63 -21.54 -3.69
CA PRO A 32 -21.61 -23.01 -3.67
C PRO A 32 -22.03 -23.62 -2.31
N LYS A 33 -22.25 -22.81 -1.28
CA LYS A 33 -22.54 -23.27 0.08
C LYS A 33 -24.05 -23.37 0.33
N PRO A 34 -24.59 -24.53 0.73
CA PRO A 34 -25.97 -24.66 1.16
C PRO A 34 -26.30 -23.75 2.35
N ARG A 35 -27.52 -23.17 2.38
CA ARG A 35 -27.94 -22.21 3.42
C ARG A 35 -27.87 -22.76 4.85
N CYS A 36 -28.01 -24.07 5.04
CA CYS A 36 -27.88 -24.70 6.37
C CYS A 36 -26.47 -24.55 6.99
N PHE A 37 -25.45 -24.27 6.18
CA PHE A 37 -24.07 -24.05 6.64
C PHE A 37 -23.72 -22.55 6.78
N TRP A 38 -24.69 -21.65 6.64
CA TRP A 38 -24.45 -20.21 6.72
C TRP A 38 -24.56 -19.73 8.17
N LEU A 39 -23.47 -19.12 8.66
CA LEU A 39 -23.42 -18.50 9.99
C LEU A 39 -24.06 -17.09 10.01
N SER A 40 -24.15 -16.47 8.83
CA SER A 40 -24.83 -15.19 8.60
C SER A 40 -25.45 -15.21 7.21
N GLU A 41 -26.46 -14.38 6.99
CA GLU A 41 -27.12 -14.26 5.70
C GLU A 41 -27.54 -12.80 5.50
N TYR A 42 -26.76 -12.08 4.69
CA TYR A 42 -27.16 -10.77 4.23
C TYR A 42 -28.37 -10.89 3.29
N ALA A 43 -29.31 -9.97 3.39
CA ALA A 43 -30.35 -9.81 2.40
C ALA A 43 -30.56 -8.33 2.18
N TYR A 44 -30.44 -7.90 0.92
CA TYR A 44 -30.71 -6.51 0.60
C TYR A 44 -32.17 -6.21 0.92
N LYS A 45 -32.36 -5.16 1.73
CA LYS A 45 -33.67 -4.64 2.10
C LYS A 45 -33.62 -3.15 1.89
N ARG A 46 -34.43 -2.68 0.95
CA ARG A 46 -34.63 -1.24 0.76
C ARG A 46 -35.27 -0.67 2.01
N ARG A 47 -34.59 0.25 2.66
CA ARG A 47 -35.08 0.94 3.85
C ARG A 47 -35.26 2.41 3.52
N TYR A 48 -36.27 3.02 4.13
CA TYR A 48 -36.45 4.46 4.02
C TYR A 48 -35.26 5.17 4.68
N VAL A 49 -34.66 6.08 3.91
CA VAL A 49 -33.57 6.96 4.33
C VAL A 49 -34.18 8.32 4.68
N LYS A 50 -34.07 8.70 5.95
CA LYS A 50 -34.44 10.03 6.42
C LYS A 50 -33.18 10.87 6.56
N ILE A 51 -33.13 11.97 5.82
CA ILE A 51 -32.11 13.01 5.97
C ILE A 51 -32.78 14.17 6.69
N HIS A 52 -32.22 14.58 7.82
CA HIS A 52 -32.70 15.71 8.60
C HIS A 52 -32.32 17.03 7.90
N PRO A 53 -33.01 18.16 8.18
CA PRO A 53 -32.69 19.45 7.58
C PRO A 53 -31.24 19.92 7.81
N ASP A 54 -30.62 19.46 8.89
CA ASP A 54 -29.21 19.70 9.23
C ASP A 54 -28.23 18.77 8.51
N GLY A 55 -28.70 17.94 7.58
CA GLY A 55 -27.90 16.98 6.82
C GLY A 55 -27.61 15.66 7.55
N ARG A 56 -28.02 15.51 8.82
CA ARG A 56 -27.81 14.23 9.53
C ARG A 56 -28.64 13.13 8.91
N ILE A 57 -28.05 11.95 8.75
CA ILE A 57 -28.74 10.77 8.23
C ILE A 57 -29.20 9.91 9.40
N ALA A 58 -30.51 9.66 9.48
CA ALA A 58 -31.08 8.82 10.52
C ALA A 58 -30.51 7.39 10.43
N GLY A 59 -29.85 6.93 11.49
CA GLY A 59 -29.19 5.61 11.54
C GLY A 59 -27.78 5.57 10.94
N GLY A 60 -27.20 6.73 10.60
CA GLY A 60 -25.80 6.85 10.19
C GLY A 60 -25.51 6.42 8.76
N LEU A 61 -24.23 6.49 8.37
CA LEU A 61 -23.76 6.19 7.02
C LEU A 61 -23.88 4.71 6.69
N SER A 62 -23.68 3.82 7.68
CA SER A 62 -23.86 2.37 7.49
C SER A 62 -25.28 2.02 7.05
N ARG A 63 -26.30 2.67 7.64
CA ARG A 63 -27.69 2.51 7.18
C ARG A 63 -27.89 3.12 5.81
N PHE A 64 -27.37 4.33 5.56
CA PHE A 64 -27.49 4.99 4.26
C PHE A 64 -27.03 4.08 3.12
N VAL A 65 -25.79 3.59 3.20
CA VAL A 65 -25.17 2.77 2.17
C VAL A 65 -25.93 1.47 1.92
N THR A 66 -26.25 0.72 2.98
CA THR A 66 -27.01 -0.55 2.86
C THR A 66 -28.48 -0.40 2.50
N SER A 67 -29.03 0.81 2.57
CA SER A 67 -30.38 1.11 2.11
C SER A 67 -30.42 1.43 0.61
N LEU A 68 -29.28 1.83 0.05
CA LEU A 68 -29.15 2.29 -1.33
C LEU A 68 -28.47 1.28 -2.24
N VAL A 69 -27.45 0.57 -1.78
CA VAL A 69 -26.65 -0.33 -2.60
C VAL A 69 -26.89 -1.79 -2.22
N ASP A 70 -27.22 -2.61 -3.21
CA ASP A 70 -27.28 -4.06 -3.04
C ASP A 70 -25.89 -4.70 -3.25
N PHE A 71 -25.29 -5.18 -2.16
CA PHE A 71 -23.98 -5.84 -2.17
C PHE A 71 -24.02 -7.35 -2.48
N SER A 72 -25.17 -7.90 -2.89
CA SER A 72 -25.33 -9.34 -3.14
C SER A 72 -24.38 -9.88 -4.22
N PHE A 73 -23.98 -9.04 -5.18
CA PHE A 73 -23.01 -9.37 -6.24
C PHE A 73 -21.66 -9.87 -5.70
N ILE A 74 -21.28 -9.47 -4.48
CA ILE A 74 -20.02 -9.91 -3.85
C ILE A 74 -20.00 -11.43 -3.68
N ARG A 75 -21.15 -12.08 -3.38
CA ARG A 75 -21.21 -13.56 -3.28
C ARG A 75 -20.76 -14.22 -4.57
N SER A 76 -21.19 -13.68 -5.71
CA SER A 76 -20.91 -14.21 -7.03
C SER A 76 -19.43 -14.05 -7.39
N ILE A 77 -18.85 -12.88 -7.10
CA ILE A 77 -17.42 -12.60 -7.31
C ILE A 77 -16.57 -13.62 -6.55
N VAL A 78 -16.87 -13.82 -5.25
CA VAL A 78 -16.00 -14.59 -4.36
C VAL A 78 -16.37 -16.08 -4.30
N ALA A 79 -17.42 -16.51 -5.00
CA ALA A 79 -17.99 -17.86 -4.92
C ALA A 79 -16.95 -18.97 -5.07
N HIS A 80 -15.99 -18.81 -5.97
CA HIS A 80 -14.93 -19.79 -6.25
C HIS A 80 -13.95 -20.01 -5.08
N LYS A 81 -13.87 -19.07 -4.12
CA LYS A 81 -13.05 -19.23 -2.91
C LYS A 81 -13.74 -20.06 -1.83
N TYR A 82 -14.99 -20.46 -2.04
CA TYR A 82 -15.80 -21.19 -1.06
C TYR A 82 -16.07 -22.61 -1.56
N LYS A 83 -16.07 -23.56 -0.62
CA LYS A 83 -16.42 -24.96 -0.87
C LYS A 83 -17.83 -25.26 -0.33
N PRO A 84 -18.53 -26.29 -0.85
CA PRO A 84 -19.85 -26.66 -0.35
C PRO A 84 -19.84 -27.02 1.15
N LEU A 85 -18.84 -27.78 1.59
CA LEU A 85 -18.71 -28.29 2.96
C LEU A 85 -18.18 -27.24 3.96
N GLY A 86 -18.52 -27.45 5.24
CA GLY A 86 -18.10 -26.63 6.39
C GLY A 86 -18.97 -25.38 6.60
N CYS A 87 -19.06 -24.89 7.84
CA CYS A 87 -19.78 -23.64 8.12
C CYS A 87 -18.99 -22.42 7.63
N ALA A 88 -19.68 -21.40 7.13
CA ALA A 88 -19.05 -20.12 6.85
C ALA A 88 -20.00 -18.95 7.07
N TYR A 89 -19.43 -17.81 7.42
CA TYR A 89 -20.14 -16.54 7.28
C TYR A 89 -20.38 -16.23 5.81
N ASP A 90 -21.49 -15.58 5.54
CA ASP A 90 -21.74 -14.96 4.25
C ASP A 90 -20.67 -13.86 4.00
N PRO A 91 -19.92 -13.94 2.88
CA PRO A 91 -18.87 -12.95 2.58
C PRO A 91 -19.40 -11.52 2.54
N VAL A 92 -20.65 -11.30 2.11
CA VAL A 92 -21.25 -9.97 2.05
C VAL A 92 -21.40 -9.39 3.46
N SER A 93 -21.83 -10.23 4.42
CA SER A 93 -21.97 -9.82 5.82
C SER A 93 -20.66 -9.32 6.40
N LEU A 94 -19.56 -10.06 6.19
CA LEU A 94 -18.26 -9.68 6.73
C LEU A 94 -17.67 -8.46 6.01
N PHE A 95 -17.82 -8.37 4.68
CA PHE A 95 -17.42 -7.20 3.92
C PHE A 95 -18.14 -5.94 4.39
N LEU A 96 -19.46 -6.01 4.59
CA LEU A 96 -20.25 -4.87 5.07
C LEU A 96 -19.83 -4.41 6.46
N LEU A 97 -19.57 -5.33 7.39
CA LEU A 97 -19.05 -4.97 8.70
C LEU A 97 -17.69 -4.29 8.59
N GLU A 98 -16.80 -4.78 7.74
CA GLU A 98 -15.53 -4.09 7.49
C GLU A 98 -15.74 -2.69 6.91
N LEU A 99 -16.66 -2.52 5.96
CA LEU A 99 -17.02 -1.22 5.40
C LEU A 99 -17.57 -0.27 6.48
N PHE A 100 -18.46 -0.75 7.36
CA PHE A 100 -19.02 0.07 8.44
C PHE A 100 -17.95 0.58 9.40
N ARG A 101 -16.92 -0.23 9.67
CA ARG A 101 -15.78 0.21 10.48
C ARG A 101 -15.16 1.50 9.91
N TYR A 102 -14.99 1.57 8.59
CA TYR A 102 -14.44 2.75 7.92
C TYR A 102 -15.44 3.90 7.85
N LEU A 103 -16.69 3.64 7.46
CA LEU A 103 -17.74 4.66 7.36
C LEU A 103 -17.99 5.37 8.69
N GLU A 104 -17.94 4.63 9.79
CA GLU A 104 -18.18 5.14 11.14
C GLU A 104 -16.87 5.52 11.87
N LYS A 105 -15.73 5.49 11.16
CA LYS A 105 -14.41 5.95 11.63
C LYS A 105 -13.91 5.26 12.91
N TYR A 106 -14.17 3.96 13.07
CA TYR A 106 -13.60 3.19 14.18
C TYR A 106 -12.07 3.04 14.01
N PRO A 107 -11.27 3.31 15.05
CA PRO A 107 -9.81 3.33 14.95
C PRO A 107 -9.20 1.96 14.67
N SER A 108 -9.79 0.89 15.21
CA SER A 108 -9.31 -0.47 15.04
C SER A 108 -10.45 -1.47 14.80
N MET A 109 -10.12 -2.64 14.23
CA MET A 109 -11.07 -3.74 14.13
C MET A 109 -11.46 -4.27 15.52
N SER A 110 -10.53 -4.25 16.49
CA SER A 110 -10.81 -4.70 17.86
C SER A 110 -11.91 -3.87 18.51
N ASP A 111 -11.84 -2.54 18.40
CA ASP A 111 -12.84 -1.65 18.99
C ASP A 111 -14.19 -1.80 18.30
N PHE A 112 -14.20 -2.00 16.99
CA PHE A 112 -15.42 -2.26 16.26
C PHE A 112 -16.04 -3.63 16.61
N VAL A 113 -15.24 -4.68 16.78
CA VAL A 113 -15.72 -6.01 17.23
C VAL A 113 -16.34 -5.93 18.62
N LYS A 114 -15.77 -5.16 19.56
CA LYS A 114 -16.40 -4.90 20.87
C LYS A 114 -17.78 -4.28 20.70
N THR A 115 -17.93 -3.27 19.83
CA THR A 115 -19.24 -2.69 19.53
C THR A 115 -20.19 -3.68 18.86
N ILE A 116 -19.74 -4.47 17.88
CA ILE A 116 -20.58 -5.50 17.22
C ILE A 116 -21.07 -6.54 18.23
N ARG A 117 -20.32 -6.83 19.30
CA ARG A 117 -20.71 -7.80 20.33
C ARG A 117 -21.55 -7.19 21.45
N ASP A 118 -21.61 -5.87 21.54
CA ASP A 118 -22.52 -5.19 22.45
C ASP A 118 -23.99 -5.41 22.03
N ARG A 119 -24.84 -5.81 22.98
CA ARG A 119 -26.24 -6.17 22.69
C ARG A 119 -27.03 -5.03 22.04
N GLU A 120 -26.82 -3.79 22.46
CA GLU A 120 -27.57 -2.64 21.95
C GLU A 120 -26.77 -1.84 20.91
N LYS A 121 -25.52 -1.47 21.22
CA LYS A 121 -24.71 -0.60 20.35
C LYS A 121 -24.38 -1.25 19.01
N GLY A 122 -24.24 -2.57 18.95
CA GLY A 122 -23.94 -3.29 17.71
C GLY A 122 -25.18 -3.73 16.92
N LYS A 123 -26.38 -3.53 17.47
CA LYS A 123 -27.62 -4.15 16.98
C LYS A 123 -27.92 -3.78 15.53
N HIS A 124 -27.78 -2.52 15.16
CA HIS A 124 -28.03 -2.06 13.80
C HIS A 124 -26.98 -2.59 12.80
N TYR A 125 -25.69 -2.60 13.16
CA TYR A 125 -24.65 -3.18 12.29
C TYR A 125 -24.92 -4.66 12.01
N ARG A 126 -25.26 -5.43 13.04
CA ARG A 126 -25.63 -6.86 12.89
C ARG A 126 -26.88 -7.02 12.02
N LEU A 127 -27.89 -6.18 12.21
CA LEU A 127 -29.12 -6.19 11.41
C LEU A 127 -28.85 -5.89 9.93
N TYR A 128 -27.99 -4.92 9.63
CA TYR A 128 -27.69 -4.53 8.25
C TYR A 128 -26.82 -5.56 7.53
N ALA A 129 -25.88 -6.17 8.24
CA ALA A 129 -25.01 -7.22 7.69
C ALA A 129 -25.64 -8.63 7.71
N GLY A 130 -26.78 -8.85 8.39
CA GLY A 130 -27.40 -10.17 8.47
C GLY A 130 -26.72 -11.13 9.45
N ILE A 131 -26.07 -10.60 10.50
CA ILE A 131 -25.48 -11.39 11.58
C ILE A 131 -26.57 -11.79 12.59
N LYS A 132 -26.63 -13.08 12.93
CA LYS A 132 -27.57 -13.64 13.90
C LYS A 132 -26.83 -14.15 15.14
N TYR A 133 -27.50 -14.13 16.29
CA TYR A 133 -27.03 -14.83 17.49
C TYR A 133 -27.14 -16.36 17.26
N PRO A 134 -26.19 -17.20 17.74
CA PRO A 134 -25.01 -16.88 18.56
C PRO A 134 -23.72 -16.58 17.76
N HIS A 135 -23.80 -16.52 16.43
CA HIS A 135 -22.62 -16.45 15.55
C HIS A 135 -22.10 -15.02 15.38
N TRP A 136 -21.56 -14.44 16.44
CA TRP A 136 -20.96 -13.11 16.38
C TRP A 136 -19.50 -13.18 15.93
N PRO A 137 -19.09 -12.41 14.91
CA PRO A 137 -17.73 -12.46 14.40
C PRO A 137 -16.70 -12.03 15.46
N CYS A 138 -15.47 -12.50 15.27
CA CYS A 138 -14.29 -12.07 16.03
C CYS A 138 -13.26 -11.44 15.07
N GLU A 139 -12.18 -10.87 15.61
CA GLU A 139 -11.10 -10.31 14.79
C GLU A 139 -10.53 -11.33 13.79
N GLY A 140 -10.30 -12.58 14.22
CA GLY A 140 -9.84 -13.66 13.35
C GLY A 140 -10.81 -14.00 12.21
N THR A 141 -12.11 -13.72 12.37
CA THR A 141 -13.08 -13.89 11.28
C THR A 141 -12.80 -12.93 10.12
N PHE A 142 -12.41 -11.69 10.43
CA PHE A 142 -12.07 -10.69 9.42
C PHE A 142 -10.70 -10.95 8.79
N THR A 143 -9.71 -11.39 9.58
CA THR A 143 -8.41 -11.82 9.02
C THR A 143 -8.60 -12.94 8.01
N ASN A 144 -9.38 -13.97 8.36
CA ASN A 144 -9.67 -15.08 7.44
C ASN A 144 -10.43 -14.65 6.18
N LEU A 145 -11.28 -13.62 6.26
CA LEU A 145 -11.92 -13.04 5.07
C LEU A 145 -10.86 -12.39 4.17
N LYS A 146 -10.02 -11.52 4.72
CA LYS A 146 -8.99 -10.79 3.97
C LYS A 146 -8.03 -11.73 3.27
N ASP A 147 -7.53 -12.73 3.99
CA ASP A 147 -6.62 -13.74 3.44
C ASP A 147 -7.30 -14.56 2.32
N ARG A 148 -8.60 -14.81 2.44
CA ARG A 148 -9.37 -15.55 1.43
C ARG A 148 -9.64 -14.73 0.18
N LEU A 149 -9.96 -13.45 0.35
CA LEU A 149 -10.29 -12.55 -0.77
C LEU A 149 -9.02 -12.14 -1.52
N GLY A 150 -7.98 -11.72 -0.80
CA GLY A 150 -6.78 -11.13 -1.41
C GLY A 150 -7.07 -9.81 -2.13
N GLU A 151 -6.02 -9.17 -2.63
CA GLU A 151 -6.09 -7.87 -3.31
C GLU A 151 -7.00 -7.92 -4.55
N ASP A 152 -6.84 -8.93 -5.40
CA ASP A 152 -7.57 -9.04 -6.67
C ASP A 152 -9.09 -9.00 -6.50
N LEU A 153 -9.64 -9.71 -5.51
CA LEU A 153 -11.09 -9.73 -5.30
C LEU A 153 -11.60 -8.44 -4.67
N TYR A 154 -10.81 -7.77 -3.82
CA TYR A 154 -11.17 -6.42 -3.37
C TYR A 154 -11.18 -5.43 -4.54
N ASN A 155 -10.22 -5.53 -5.47
CA ASN A 155 -10.20 -4.71 -6.68
C ASN A 155 -11.41 -4.99 -7.58
N GLN A 156 -11.78 -6.26 -7.80
CA GLN A 156 -12.99 -6.58 -8.55
C GLN A 156 -14.25 -5.99 -7.90
N ILE A 157 -14.36 -6.05 -6.56
CA ILE A 157 -15.47 -5.44 -5.83
C ILE A 157 -15.47 -3.91 -6.01
N LEU A 158 -14.29 -3.26 -5.94
CA LEU A 158 -14.13 -1.84 -6.20
C LEU A 158 -14.65 -1.49 -7.60
N HIS A 159 -14.24 -2.21 -8.65
CA HIS A 159 -14.68 -1.92 -10.01
C HIS A 159 -16.19 -2.07 -10.21
N VAL A 160 -16.86 -3.01 -9.53
CA VAL A 160 -18.33 -3.06 -9.56
C VAL A 160 -18.96 -1.85 -8.87
N LEU A 161 -18.37 -1.34 -7.79
CA LEU A 161 -18.85 -0.11 -7.15
C LEU A 161 -18.63 1.12 -8.04
N VAL A 162 -17.51 1.17 -8.78
CA VAL A 162 -17.23 2.20 -9.78
C VAL A 162 -18.23 2.11 -10.94
N GLU A 163 -18.55 0.91 -11.43
CA GLU A 163 -19.57 0.68 -12.45
C GLU A 163 -20.95 1.18 -11.99
N ILE A 164 -21.32 0.95 -10.72
CA ILE A 164 -22.56 1.51 -10.15
C ILE A 164 -22.53 3.06 -10.19
N ALA A 165 -21.41 3.69 -9.83
CA ALA A 165 -21.27 5.14 -9.87
C ALA A 165 -21.33 5.69 -11.32
N GLU A 166 -20.75 4.98 -12.28
CA GLU A 166 -20.83 5.29 -13.70
C GLU A 166 -22.28 5.21 -14.21
N LEU A 167 -23.01 4.13 -13.90
CA LEU A 167 -24.41 3.96 -14.28
C LEU A 167 -25.34 5.00 -13.64
N LEU A 168 -24.93 5.59 -12.51
CA LEU A 168 -25.59 6.74 -11.90
C LEU A 168 -25.29 8.07 -12.58
N SER A 169 -24.37 8.07 -13.56
CA SER A 169 -23.85 9.26 -14.23
C SER A 169 -23.06 10.18 -13.30
N LEU A 170 -22.43 9.61 -12.26
CA LEU A 170 -21.55 10.33 -11.35
C LEU A 170 -20.12 10.42 -11.88
N LEU A 171 -19.76 9.61 -12.87
CA LEU A 171 -18.41 9.54 -13.43
C LEU A 171 -18.44 9.88 -14.93
N SER A 172 -17.49 10.70 -15.36
CA SER A 172 -17.22 11.02 -16.75
C SER A 172 -15.81 10.62 -17.19
N TYR A 173 -14.89 10.41 -16.26
CA TYR A 173 -13.49 10.05 -16.49
C TYR A 173 -12.69 11.08 -17.30
N LYS A 174 -13.24 12.29 -17.53
CA LYS A 174 -12.59 13.30 -18.37
C LYS A 174 -11.26 13.77 -17.80
N ILE A 175 -11.21 13.91 -16.48
CA ILE A 175 -10.02 14.33 -15.75
C ILE A 175 -9.75 13.24 -14.73
N ILE A 176 -8.57 12.62 -14.81
CA ILE A 176 -8.16 11.64 -13.81
C ILE A 176 -6.88 12.13 -13.14
N ALA A 177 -6.91 12.21 -11.81
CA ALA A 177 -5.77 12.54 -10.99
C ALA A 177 -5.20 11.28 -10.35
N THR A 178 -3.87 11.15 -10.38
CA THR A 178 -3.15 10.04 -9.76
C THR A 178 -2.33 10.56 -8.58
N ASP A 179 -2.54 9.96 -7.41
CA ASP A 179 -1.77 10.26 -6.19
C ASP A 179 -1.47 8.98 -5.41
N GLY A 180 -0.32 8.97 -4.74
CA GLY A 180 0.14 7.86 -3.92
C GLY A 180 0.21 8.22 -2.44
N THR A 181 -0.50 7.44 -1.63
CA THR A 181 -0.50 7.61 -0.17
C THR A 181 0.17 6.44 0.55
N LEU A 182 1.13 6.77 1.42
CA LEU A 182 1.79 5.80 2.30
C LEU A 182 0.94 5.48 3.53
N PHE A 183 0.70 4.19 3.76
CA PHE A 183 -0.04 3.65 4.90
C PHE A 183 0.80 2.65 5.70
N PRO A 184 0.76 2.69 7.04
CA PRO A 184 1.47 1.73 7.87
C PRO A 184 0.80 0.35 7.81
N THR A 185 1.61 -0.71 7.88
CA THR A 185 1.10 -2.05 8.21
C THR A 185 0.91 -2.17 9.73
N ASN A 186 0.05 -3.09 10.16
CA ASN A 186 -0.06 -3.46 11.58
C ASN A 186 1.17 -4.25 12.08
N ALA A 187 2.02 -4.73 11.17
CA ALA A 187 3.25 -5.40 11.54
C ALA A 187 4.32 -4.41 12.03
N ARG A 188 5.01 -4.78 13.10
CA ARG A 188 6.14 -3.99 13.60
C ARG A 188 7.38 -4.22 12.74
N TYR A 189 8.01 -3.12 12.33
CA TYR A 189 9.36 -3.18 11.78
C TYR A 189 10.34 -3.68 12.84
N LYS A 190 11.12 -4.72 12.51
CA LYS A 190 12.05 -5.35 13.46
C LYS A 190 13.52 -4.99 13.24
N GLY A 191 13.83 -4.07 12.32
CA GLY A 191 15.21 -3.60 12.11
C GLY A 191 15.97 -4.26 10.95
N CYS A 192 15.29 -4.92 10.01
CA CYS A 192 15.90 -5.46 8.79
C CYS A 192 15.02 -5.11 7.58
N THR A 193 15.63 -4.65 6.49
CA THR A 193 14.95 -4.37 5.19
C THR A 193 15.28 -5.39 4.10
N TYR A 194 16.24 -6.28 4.36
CA TYR A 194 16.75 -7.28 3.43
C TYR A 194 16.25 -8.69 3.76
N PHE A 195 15.11 -8.83 4.44
CA PHE A 195 14.58 -10.16 4.74
C PHE A 195 13.99 -10.83 3.50
N CYS A 196 13.89 -12.16 3.54
CA CYS A 196 13.46 -13.05 2.45
C CYS A 196 12.69 -14.24 3.04
N ASP A 197 12.17 -15.13 2.20
CA ASP A 197 11.43 -16.31 2.64
C ASP A 197 12.29 -17.29 3.46
N GLU A 198 13.58 -17.43 3.15
CA GLU A 198 14.52 -18.29 3.88
C GLU A 198 14.70 -17.82 5.33
N CYS A 199 14.49 -16.53 5.62
CA CYS A 199 14.50 -16.02 7.00
C CYS A 199 13.39 -16.61 7.89
N LYS A 200 12.35 -17.26 7.31
CA LYS A 200 11.32 -17.97 8.07
C LYS A 200 11.87 -19.23 8.75
N SER A 201 12.90 -19.84 8.17
CA SER A 201 13.40 -21.16 8.55
C SER A 201 14.92 -21.24 8.34
N ILE A 202 15.67 -20.55 9.20
CA ILE A 202 17.14 -20.56 9.18
C ILE A 202 17.62 -21.90 9.71
N GLU A 203 18.31 -22.66 8.86
CA GLU A 203 18.92 -23.93 9.22
C GLU A 203 20.12 -23.74 10.16
N PHE A 204 20.18 -24.55 11.20
CA PHE A 204 21.37 -24.70 12.03
C PHE A 204 21.60 -26.18 12.37
N ARG A 205 22.68 -26.75 11.81
CA ARG A 205 23.11 -28.13 12.08
C ARG A 205 24.01 -28.21 13.31
N GLY A 206 23.83 -29.24 14.13
CA GLY A 206 24.65 -29.48 15.33
C GLY A 206 24.39 -28.48 16.46
N VAL A 207 23.16 -27.99 16.61
CA VAL A 207 22.79 -27.01 17.63
C VAL A 207 23.04 -27.55 19.03
N ILE A 208 22.64 -28.80 19.26
CA ILE A 208 22.76 -29.45 20.56
C ILE A 208 24.23 -29.53 20.95
N GLU A 209 25.08 -30.05 20.06
CA GLU A 209 26.53 -30.12 20.27
C GLU A 209 27.15 -28.73 20.50
N ASN A 210 26.73 -27.72 19.72
CA ASN A 210 27.22 -26.37 19.88
C ASN A 210 26.92 -25.79 21.27
N VAL A 211 25.70 -25.99 21.75
CA VAL A 211 25.25 -25.53 23.07
C VAL A 211 25.96 -26.33 24.16
N ARG A 212 25.97 -27.66 24.06
CA ARG A 212 26.64 -28.57 25.00
C ARG A 212 28.09 -28.14 25.22
N ARG A 213 28.88 -28.02 24.15
CA ARG A 213 30.28 -27.57 24.20
C ARG A 213 30.44 -26.20 24.87
N ARG A 214 29.55 -25.24 24.59
CA ARG A 214 29.59 -23.89 25.20
C ARG A 214 29.29 -23.91 26.70
N ILE A 215 28.42 -24.79 27.16
CA ILE A 215 28.09 -24.93 28.59
C ILE A 215 29.20 -25.68 29.31
N LEU A 216 29.65 -26.83 28.80
CA LEU A 216 30.74 -27.60 29.39
C LEU A 216 32.02 -26.77 29.52
N TYR A 217 32.35 -25.95 28.52
CA TYR A 217 33.47 -25.01 28.62
C TYR A 217 33.34 -24.04 29.81
N ARG A 218 32.13 -23.56 30.10
CA ARG A 218 31.87 -22.67 31.24
C ARG A 218 31.91 -23.42 32.57
N LEU A 219 31.38 -24.64 32.62
CA LEU A 219 31.46 -25.48 33.81
C LEU A 219 32.90 -25.81 34.18
N ASN A 220 33.77 -26.03 33.18
CA ASN A 220 35.21 -26.23 33.37
C ASN A 220 35.97 -24.95 33.75
N ASN A 221 35.33 -23.78 33.67
CA ASN A 221 35.92 -22.47 33.99
C ASN A 221 34.93 -21.67 34.86
N PRO A 222 34.68 -22.08 36.13
CA PRO A 222 33.63 -21.52 36.97
C PRO A 222 33.73 -20.01 37.19
N GLU A 223 34.95 -19.46 37.15
CA GLU A 223 35.23 -18.02 37.25
C GLU A 223 34.59 -17.19 36.12
N LYS A 224 34.21 -17.83 35.01
CA LYS A 224 33.54 -17.20 33.86
C LYS A 224 32.01 -17.32 33.93
N ILE A 225 31.47 -18.06 34.90
CA ILE A 225 30.03 -18.22 35.08
C ILE A 225 29.50 -16.98 35.80
N VAL A 226 28.65 -16.25 35.08
CA VAL A 226 27.84 -15.17 35.66
C VAL A 226 26.39 -15.55 35.44
N PRO A 227 25.65 -15.94 36.50
CA PRO A 227 24.23 -16.25 36.39
C PRO A 227 23.46 -15.10 35.73
N GLY A 228 22.52 -15.44 34.85
CA GLY A 228 21.75 -14.48 34.05
C GLY A 228 22.49 -13.89 32.83
N LYS A 229 23.81 -14.11 32.68
CA LYS A 229 24.56 -13.62 31.51
C LYS A 229 24.15 -14.39 30.25
N GLU A 230 23.78 -13.63 29.21
CA GLU A 230 23.30 -14.19 27.96
C GLU A 230 24.41 -14.89 27.15
N ILE A 231 24.12 -16.12 26.73
CA ILE A 231 24.88 -16.91 25.79
C ILE A 231 24.14 -16.83 24.45
N ARG A 232 24.72 -16.10 23.50
CA ARG A 232 24.11 -15.82 22.19
C ARG A 232 24.70 -16.76 21.14
N VAL A 233 23.83 -17.50 20.48
CA VAL A 233 24.16 -18.39 19.35
C VAL A 233 23.73 -17.68 18.08
N LYS A 234 24.69 -17.50 17.17
CA LYS A 234 24.49 -16.77 15.93
C LYS A 234 24.85 -17.63 14.73
N VAL A 235 24.10 -17.47 13.65
CA VAL A 235 24.32 -18.13 12.36
C VAL A 235 24.31 -17.10 11.23
N PRO A 236 24.97 -17.33 10.10
CA PRO A 236 24.91 -16.43 8.95
C PRO A 236 23.47 -16.18 8.49
N CYS A 237 23.14 -14.94 8.13
CA CYS A 237 21.84 -14.63 7.54
C CYS A 237 21.70 -15.36 6.19
N PRO A 238 20.58 -16.07 5.93
CA PRO A 238 20.38 -16.78 4.66
C PRO A 238 20.00 -15.85 3.51
N SER A 239 19.73 -14.57 3.78
CA SER A 239 19.19 -13.68 2.76
C SER A 239 20.19 -13.35 1.65
N SER A 240 19.73 -13.50 0.41
CA SER A 240 20.39 -13.06 -0.82
C SER A 240 20.09 -11.61 -1.17
N ASN A 241 19.15 -10.95 -0.48
CA ASN A 241 18.72 -9.58 -0.81
C ASN A 241 19.72 -8.48 -0.37
N PHE A 242 20.84 -8.86 0.25
CA PHE A 242 21.88 -7.91 0.61
C PHE A 242 22.66 -7.48 -0.64
N PRO A 243 22.87 -6.16 -0.85
CA PRO A 243 23.77 -5.65 -1.87
C PRO A 243 25.19 -6.22 -1.74
N ASP A 244 25.93 -6.32 -2.85
CA ASP A 244 27.27 -6.91 -2.90
C ASP A 244 28.28 -6.16 -2.01
N ASP A 245 28.09 -4.87 -1.80
CA ASP A 245 28.90 -4.00 -0.96
C ASP A 245 28.55 -4.10 0.55
N VAL A 246 27.47 -4.80 0.91
CA VAL A 246 27.00 -4.91 2.30
C VAL A 246 27.26 -6.30 2.86
N LYS A 247 28.18 -6.37 3.85
CA LYS A 247 28.48 -7.63 4.55
C LYS A 247 27.25 -8.21 5.24
N ARG A 248 26.93 -9.46 4.92
CA ARG A 248 25.81 -10.20 5.53
C ARG A 248 26.03 -10.38 7.05
N PRO A 249 25.04 -10.03 7.89
CA PRO A 249 25.16 -10.14 9.34
C PRO A 249 24.96 -11.58 9.84
N ASN A 250 25.53 -11.88 11.00
CA ASN A 250 25.18 -13.09 11.76
C ASN A 250 23.93 -12.83 12.62
N VAL A 251 22.88 -13.61 12.39
CA VAL A 251 21.60 -13.53 13.07
C VAL A 251 21.64 -14.33 14.37
N GLU A 252 21.21 -13.71 15.48
CA GLU A 252 21.04 -14.39 16.77
C GLU A 252 19.78 -15.25 16.75
N VAL A 253 19.95 -16.57 16.57
CA VAL A 253 18.84 -17.52 16.46
C VAL A 253 18.41 -18.11 17.80
N LEU A 254 19.34 -18.16 18.77
CA LEU A 254 19.08 -18.71 20.10
C LEU A 254 19.86 -17.92 21.16
N THR A 255 19.18 -17.55 22.24
CA THR A 255 19.76 -16.90 23.42
C THR A 255 19.46 -17.75 24.64
N LEU A 256 20.51 -18.15 25.34
CA LEU A 256 20.47 -18.98 26.54
C LEU A 256 21.07 -18.22 27.72
N PHE A 257 20.83 -18.67 28.95
CA PHE A 257 21.58 -18.24 30.12
C PHE A 257 21.57 -19.34 31.18
N LEU A 258 22.53 -19.30 32.10
CA LEU A 258 22.56 -20.16 33.27
C LEU A 258 21.96 -19.41 34.46
N LYS A 259 21.18 -20.09 35.28
CA LYS A 259 20.68 -19.60 36.57
C LYS A 259 20.92 -20.66 37.64
N GLU A 260 20.75 -20.30 38.91
CA GLU A 260 20.71 -21.30 39.99
C GLU A 260 19.56 -22.29 39.76
N ALA A 261 19.85 -23.57 39.99
CA ALA A 261 18.90 -24.65 39.79
C ALA A 261 17.75 -24.57 40.78
N ASP A 262 16.54 -24.89 40.30
CA ASP A 262 15.38 -25.15 41.17
C ASP A 262 15.24 -26.68 41.37
N PRO A 263 15.55 -27.21 42.57
CA PRO A 263 15.51 -28.66 42.83
C PRO A 263 14.13 -29.28 42.65
N GLU A 264 13.05 -28.51 42.83
CA GLU A 264 11.68 -29.00 42.68
C GLU A 264 11.22 -28.98 41.21
N ARG A 265 11.83 -28.12 40.38
CA ARG A 265 11.44 -27.91 38.97
C ARG A 265 12.67 -27.69 38.08
N PRO A 266 13.45 -28.75 37.78
CA PRO A 266 14.62 -28.64 36.91
C PRO A 266 14.22 -28.22 35.49
N SER A 267 15.10 -27.47 34.82
CA SER A 267 14.84 -26.99 33.47
C SER A 267 14.77 -28.13 32.45
N VAL A 268 13.69 -28.15 31.65
CA VAL A 268 13.53 -29.08 30.52
C VAL A 268 14.67 -28.95 29.51
N PHE A 269 15.29 -27.77 29.40
CA PHE A 269 16.39 -27.54 28.47
C PHE A 269 17.68 -28.28 28.87
N ASN A 270 17.85 -28.64 30.13
CA ASN A 270 18.97 -29.48 30.55
C ASN A 270 18.90 -30.84 29.84
N ARG A 271 17.68 -31.39 29.69
CA ARG A 271 17.43 -32.65 28.95
C ARG A 271 17.66 -32.49 27.47
N ILE A 272 17.06 -31.45 26.87
CA ILE A 272 17.11 -31.19 25.43
C ILE A 272 18.56 -31.06 24.95
N PHE A 273 19.42 -30.44 25.76
CA PHE A 273 20.83 -30.26 25.44
C PHE A 273 21.76 -31.33 26.04
N ILE A 274 21.19 -32.37 26.65
CA ILE A 274 21.89 -33.54 27.23
C ILE A 274 22.93 -33.09 28.30
N LEU A 275 22.59 -32.10 29.10
CA LEU A 275 23.45 -31.50 30.13
C LEU A 275 22.93 -31.76 31.56
N GLU A 276 22.00 -32.69 31.74
CA GLU A 276 21.31 -32.91 33.02
C GLU A 276 22.28 -33.19 34.17
N LYS A 277 23.22 -34.12 33.96
CA LYS A 277 24.16 -34.54 35.00
C LYS A 277 25.11 -33.40 35.36
N GLU A 278 25.72 -32.78 34.36
CA GLU A 278 26.74 -31.75 34.52
C GLU A 278 26.16 -30.47 35.16
N LEU A 279 24.92 -30.11 34.82
CA LEU A 279 24.24 -28.96 35.41
C LEU A 279 23.68 -29.25 36.81
N TYR A 280 23.23 -30.47 37.07
CA TYR A 280 22.80 -30.90 38.41
C TYR A 280 23.97 -30.85 39.41
N GLU A 281 25.13 -31.38 39.03
CA GLU A 281 26.36 -31.34 39.84
C GLU A 281 26.79 -29.89 40.13
N ALA A 282 26.64 -28.99 39.15
CA ALA A 282 26.96 -27.57 39.31
C ALA A 282 25.86 -26.75 40.01
N ARG A 283 24.72 -27.34 40.37
CA ARG A 283 23.52 -26.64 40.91
C ARG A 283 23.04 -25.49 40.02
N LEU A 284 23.12 -25.67 38.71
CA LEU A 284 22.70 -24.68 37.72
C LEU A 284 21.60 -25.24 36.82
N ASP A 285 20.81 -24.35 36.23
CA ASP A 285 19.81 -24.65 35.21
C ASP A 285 20.09 -23.85 33.94
N LEU A 286 19.95 -24.49 32.77
CA LEU A 286 20.01 -23.84 31.48
C LEU A 286 18.62 -23.32 31.10
N MET A 287 18.53 -22.04 30.77
CA MET A 287 17.27 -21.39 30.37
C MET A 287 17.35 -20.81 28.98
N VAL A 288 16.32 -21.02 28.16
CA VAL A 288 16.15 -20.33 26.87
C VAL A 288 15.44 -19.00 27.12
N LYS A 289 16.12 -17.90 26.79
CA LYS A 289 15.52 -16.56 26.84
C LYS A 289 14.80 -16.19 25.55
N ARG A 290 15.40 -16.51 24.41
CA ARG A 290 14.88 -16.19 23.06
C ARG A 290 15.28 -17.26 22.07
N GLY A 291 14.38 -17.59 21.16
CA GLY A 291 14.60 -18.52 20.06
C GLY A 291 13.25 -19.06 19.63
N VAL A 292 12.92 -18.95 18.34
CA VAL A 292 11.66 -19.45 17.80
C VAL A 292 12.00 -20.61 16.87
N ILE A 293 11.93 -21.82 17.41
CA ILE A 293 12.11 -23.05 16.64
C ILE A 293 10.85 -23.26 15.80
N THR A 294 11.01 -23.42 14.49
CA THR A 294 9.91 -23.64 13.55
C THR A 294 9.75 -25.09 13.18
N ARG A 295 10.86 -25.81 13.06
CA ARG A 295 10.91 -27.27 12.89
C ARG A 295 12.25 -27.80 13.41
N PHE A 296 12.31 -29.10 13.65
CA PHE A 296 13.54 -29.81 13.96
C PHE A 296 13.54 -31.16 13.23
N GLU A 297 14.71 -31.60 12.84
CA GLU A 297 14.97 -32.87 12.17
C GLU A 297 16.10 -33.56 12.93
N MET A 298 15.79 -34.72 13.50
CA MET A 298 16.75 -35.50 14.28
C MET A 298 17.51 -36.43 13.34
N GLY A 299 18.84 -36.35 13.37
CA GLY A 299 19.70 -37.22 12.56
C GLY A 299 20.11 -38.48 13.32
N GLU A 300 21.02 -39.26 12.74
CA GLU A 300 21.58 -40.46 13.39
C GLU A 300 22.48 -40.13 14.59
N SER A 301 22.96 -38.89 14.68
CA SER A 301 23.82 -38.37 15.76
C SER A 301 23.47 -36.93 16.15
N ILE A 302 23.90 -36.53 17.35
CA ILE A 302 23.75 -35.15 17.87
C ILE A 302 24.39 -34.11 16.94
N SER A 303 25.46 -34.49 16.23
CA SER A 303 26.13 -33.64 15.24
C SER A 303 25.33 -33.45 13.95
N SER A 304 24.44 -34.39 13.62
CA SER A 304 23.56 -34.33 12.44
C SER A 304 22.18 -33.72 12.73
N ASP A 305 21.83 -33.49 14.00
CA ASP A 305 20.57 -32.85 14.36
C ASP A 305 20.47 -31.43 13.80
N THR A 306 19.34 -31.14 13.18
CA THR A 306 19.12 -29.88 12.47
C THR A 306 17.91 -29.18 13.04
N PHE A 307 18.13 -27.96 13.53
CA PHE A 307 17.06 -27.11 14.05
C PHE A 307 16.87 -25.94 13.10
N PHE A 308 15.62 -25.55 12.92
CA PHE A 308 15.25 -24.43 12.07
C PHE A 308 14.67 -23.32 12.91
N PHE A 309 15.18 -22.11 12.73
CA PHE A 309 14.81 -20.96 13.53
C PHE A 309 14.17 -19.88 12.66
N ARG A 310 13.11 -19.25 13.18
CA ARG A 310 12.59 -18.01 12.59
C ARG A 310 13.50 -16.86 12.98
N CYS A 311 13.94 -16.08 11.98
CA CYS A 311 14.73 -14.88 12.23
C CYS A 311 14.00 -13.90 13.17
N PRO A 312 14.62 -13.44 14.27
CA PRO A 312 13.96 -12.49 15.18
C PRO A 312 13.73 -11.12 14.54
N LYS A 313 14.47 -10.79 13.47
CA LYS A 313 14.36 -9.56 12.70
C LYS A 313 13.35 -9.65 11.55
N LEU A 314 12.69 -10.79 11.35
CA LEU A 314 11.66 -10.97 10.34
C LEU A 314 10.32 -10.38 10.83
N PRO A 315 9.76 -9.38 10.13
CA PRO A 315 8.41 -8.89 10.42
C PRO A 315 7.34 -9.97 10.16
N ALA A 316 6.13 -9.73 10.66
CA ALA A 316 4.99 -10.62 10.37
C ALA A 316 4.51 -10.44 8.93
N ASP A 317 4.49 -9.19 8.46
CA ASP A 317 4.19 -8.81 7.09
C ASP A 317 5.50 -8.63 6.32
N MET A 318 5.75 -9.52 5.36
CA MET A 318 6.96 -9.53 4.57
C MET A 318 6.81 -8.85 3.21
N ALA A 319 5.62 -8.36 2.86
CA ALA A 319 5.44 -7.55 1.66
C ALA A 319 5.70 -6.07 1.96
N ALA A 320 5.42 -5.63 3.19
CA ALA A 320 5.69 -4.27 3.65
C ALA A 320 7.18 -3.88 3.59
N ARG A 321 7.46 -2.62 3.27
CA ARG A 321 8.81 -2.02 3.25
C ARG A 321 8.78 -0.61 3.84
N ILE A 322 9.95 -0.01 4.06
CA ILE A 322 10.05 1.33 4.63
C ILE A 322 9.86 2.38 3.52
N GLY A 323 8.72 3.06 3.55
CA GLY A 323 8.51 4.29 2.81
C GLY A 323 8.89 5.54 3.62
N VAL A 324 9.11 6.64 2.91
CA VAL A 324 9.44 7.94 3.52
C VAL A 324 8.45 8.98 3.04
N ARG A 325 7.80 9.67 3.97
CA ARG A 325 6.99 10.87 3.70
C ARG A 325 7.42 12.04 4.56
N ARG A 326 7.00 13.25 4.19
CA ARG A 326 7.07 14.41 5.07
C ARG A 326 5.94 14.34 6.09
N ASP A 327 6.20 14.80 7.31
CA ASP A 327 5.19 14.89 8.36
C ASP A 327 4.12 15.92 7.93
N PRO A 328 2.82 15.54 7.86
CA PRO A 328 1.75 16.47 7.51
C PRO A 328 1.66 17.67 8.45
N GLN A 329 2.06 17.52 9.73
CA GLN A 329 2.06 18.61 10.71
C GLN A 329 3.37 19.42 10.70
N ASN A 330 4.45 18.86 10.15
CA ASN A 330 5.75 19.53 10.05
C ASN A 330 6.48 19.13 8.75
N PRO A 331 6.27 19.84 7.64
CA PRO A 331 6.83 19.48 6.33
C PRO A 331 8.37 19.39 6.28
N ASN A 332 9.08 19.98 7.25
CA ASN A 332 10.53 19.91 7.36
C ASN A 332 11.02 18.59 7.97
N ARG A 333 10.14 17.81 8.60
CA ARG A 333 10.46 16.53 9.22
C ARG A 333 10.08 15.37 8.29
N LYS A 334 11.05 14.48 8.02
CA LYS A 334 10.79 13.21 7.34
C LYS A 334 10.35 12.14 8.35
N GLN A 335 9.34 11.37 8.00
CA GLN A 335 8.86 10.20 8.74
C GLN A 335 9.13 8.93 7.93
N LYS A 336 9.65 7.89 8.60
CA LYS A 336 9.81 6.55 8.03
C LYS A 336 8.62 5.70 8.44
N ILE A 337 7.92 5.12 7.47
CA ILE A 337 6.73 4.31 7.67
C ILE A 337 7.00 2.92 7.12
N PHE A 338 6.86 1.90 7.95
CA PHE A 338 6.89 0.52 7.48
C PHE A 338 5.48 0.12 7.04
N GLY A 339 5.30 -0.15 5.75
CA GLY A 339 4.00 -0.44 5.18
C GLY A 339 3.99 -0.43 3.67
N PHE A 340 2.90 0.08 3.11
CA PHE A 340 2.58 0.07 1.69
C PHE A 340 2.29 1.48 1.18
N ASN A 341 2.41 1.66 -0.12
CA ASN A 341 1.88 2.80 -0.84
C ASN A 341 0.64 2.33 -1.59
N ALA A 342 -0.44 3.10 -1.53
CA ALA A 342 -1.59 2.88 -2.40
C ALA A 342 -1.63 4.02 -3.42
N VAL A 343 -1.56 3.67 -4.71
CA VAL A 343 -1.67 4.60 -5.83
C VAL A 343 -3.10 4.58 -6.31
N ILE A 344 -3.78 5.71 -6.17
CA ILE A 344 -5.22 5.83 -6.41
C ILE A 344 -5.42 6.79 -7.57
N ASP A 345 -6.19 6.34 -8.54
CA ASP A 345 -6.68 7.18 -9.62
C ASP A 345 -8.08 7.66 -9.27
N THR A 346 -8.26 8.97 -9.30
CA THR A 346 -9.48 9.66 -8.90
C THR A 346 -10.05 10.42 -10.08
N SER A 347 -11.29 10.13 -10.45
CA SER A 347 -12.02 10.92 -11.44
C SER A 347 -12.47 12.23 -10.80
N ILE A 348 -12.11 13.35 -11.42
CA ILE A 348 -12.48 14.70 -10.98
C ILE A 348 -13.67 15.17 -11.79
N GLU A 349 -14.80 15.33 -11.13
CA GLU A 349 -16.08 15.69 -11.74
C GLU A 349 -16.42 17.14 -11.39
N MET A 350 -15.74 18.07 -12.06
CA MET A 350 -15.84 19.51 -11.79
C MET A 350 -17.29 20.03 -11.80
N ASP A 351 -18.11 19.54 -12.73
CA ASP A 351 -19.51 19.94 -12.85
C ASP A 351 -20.37 19.56 -11.64
N LEU A 352 -19.95 18.52 -10.90
CA LEU A 352 -20.64 17.99 -9.73
C LEU A 352 -19.94 18.35 -8.42
N GLY A 353 -18.70 18.86 -8.48
CA GLY A 353 -17.86 19.07 -7.30
C GLY A 353 -17.52 17.76 -6.58
N LEU A 354 -17.33 16.67 -7.34
CA LEU A 354 -17.04 15.35 -6.79
C LEU A 354 -15.65 14.86 -7.21
N GLU A 355 -15.04 14.11 -6.31
CA GLU A 355 -13.80 13.38 -6.51
C GLU A 355 -14.08 11.93 -6.10
N LEU A 356 -13.96 10.99 -7.04
CA LEU A 356 -14.31 9.60 -6.80
C LEU A 356 -13.17 8.68 -7.25
N PRO A 357 -12.67 7.77 -6.38
CA PRO A 357 -11.66 6.81 -6.77
C PRO A 357 -12.22 5.83 -7.80
N VAL A 358 -11.48 5.59 -8.88
CA VAL A 358 -11.88 4.74 -10.01
C VAL A 358 -10.94 3.55 -10.24
N ALA A 359 -9.70 3.65 -9.76
CA ALA A 359 -8.72 2.56 -9.77
C ALA A 359 -7.78 2.68 -8.56
N CYS A 360 -7.20 1.55 -8.15
CA CYS A 360 -6.30 1.47 -7.02
C CYS A 360 -5.32 0.32 -7.21
N SER A 361 -4.04 0.59 -6.98
CA SER A 361 -3.01 -0.44 -6.86
C SER A 361 -2.19 -0.24 -5.59
N THR A 362 -1.70 -1.34 -5.02
CA THR A 362 -0.84 -1.29 -3.84
C THR A 362 0.56 -1.80 -4.15
N LEU A 363 1.56 -1.19 -3.51
CA LEU A 363 2.96 -1.56 -3.64
C LEU A 363 3.67 -1.41 -2.29
N ALA A 364 4.82 -2.07 -2.16
CA ALA A 364 5.64 -1.95 -0.96
C ALA A 364 6.08 -0.49 -0.75
N GLY A 365 6.20 -0.03 0.51
CA GLY A 365 6.43 1.39 0.80
C GLY A 365 7.70 2.03 0.22
N ASN A 366 8.68 1.23 -0.21
CA ASN A 366 9.90 1.71 -0.88
C ASN A 366 9.92 1.48 -2.39
N ALA A 367 8.85 0.92 -2.97
CA ALA A 367 8.81 0.59 -4.38
C ALA A 367 8.58 1.83 -5.25
N HIS A 368 8.87 1.70 -6.53
CA HIS A 368 8.87 2.79 -7.49
C HIS A 368 7.45 3.12 -7.96
N GLU A 369 6.87 4.16 -7.37
CA GLU A 369 5.48 4.59 -7.56
C GLU A 369 5.14 4.96 -9.01
N GLY A 370 6.07 5.61 -9.73
CA GLY A 370 5.74 6.23 -11.02
C GLY A 370 5.33 5.26 -12.14
N LYS A 371 5.64 3.96 -12.01
CA LYS A 371 5.19 2.90 -12.95
C LYS A 371 3.73 2.49 -12.74
N HIS A 372 3.17 2.75 -11.56
CA HIS A 372 1.78 2.37 -11.25
C HIS A 372 0.74 3.28 -11.89
N TYR A 373 1.17 4.41 -12.45
CA TYR A 373 0.34 5.28 -13.29
C TYR A 373 -0.29 4.52 -14.47
N ILE A 374 0.55 3.84 -15.25
CA ILE A 374 0.10 3.07 -16.41
C ILE A 374 -0.79 1.90 -15.97
N ILE A 375 -0.39 1.19 -14.91
CA ILE A 375 -1.15 0.05 -14.35
C ILE A 375 -2.59 0.45 -14.03
N ASN A 376 -2.78 1.58 -13.34
CA ASN A 376 -4.12 2.04 -12.99
C ASN A 376 -4.91 2.49 -14.23
N ARG A 377 -4.27 3.14 -15.21
CA ARG A 377 -4.92 3.52 -16.48
C ARG A 377 -5.39 2.31 -17.27
N GLU A 378 -4.56 1.28 -17.39
CA GLU A 378 -4.91 0.00 -18.01
C GLU A 378 -6.07 -0.67 -17.26
N GLN A 379 -6.04 -0.66 -15.92
CA GLN A 379 -7.14 -1.17 -15.09
C GLN A 379 -8.48 -0.46 -15.38
N ILE A 380 -8.48 0.87 -15.55
CA ILE A 380 -9.68 1.63 -15.92
C ILE A 380 -10.16 1.27 -17.32
N LEU A 381 -9.24 1.13 -18.27
CA LEU A 381 -9.56 0.76 -19.65
C LEU A 381 -10.16 -0.65 -19.72
N GLU A 382 -9.56 -1.62 -19.03
CA GLU A 382 -10.02 -3.02 -19.00
C GLU A 382 -11.41 -3.15 -18.38
N HIS A 383 -11.65 -2.51 -17.23
CA HIS A 383 -12.90 -2.67 -16.49
C HIS A 383 -14.05 -1.80 -17.02
N HIS A 384 -13.76 -0.60 -17.52
CA HIS A 384 -14.77 0.40 -17.85
C HIS A 384 -14.75 0.86 -19.31
N GLY A 385 -13.72 0.48 -20.08
CA GLY A 385 -13.58 0.90 -21.49
C GLY A 385 -13.43 2.42 -21.63
N LYS A 386 -12.85 3.09 -20.64
CA LYS A 386 -12.70 4.55 -20.60
C LYS A 386 -11.25 4.97 -20.69
N ILE A 387 -11.06 6.13 -21.30
CA ILE A 387 -9.81 6.88 -21.35
C ILE A 387 -10.08 8.30 -20.85
N SER A 388 -9.08 8.91 -20.25
CA SER A 388 -9.12 10.30 -19.83
C SER A 388 -8.84 11.26 -20.99
N LYS A 389 -9.24 12.53 -20.80
CA LYS A 389 -8.82 13.63 -21.67
C LYS A 389 -7.67 14.40 -21.07
N ILE A 390 -7.65 14.51 -19.75
CA ILE A 390 -6.62 15.19 -18.98
C ILE A 390 -6.18 14.25 -17.88
N ASP A 391 -4.88 14.06 -17.78
CA ASP A 391 -4.26 13.35 -16.69
C ASP A 391 -3.52 14.32 -15.79
N LEU A 392 -3.77 14.24 -14.49
CA LEU A 392 -3.09 15.05 -13.48
C LEU A 392 -2.23 14.14 -12.60
N ALA A 393 -0.97 14.50 -12.37
CA ALA A 393 -0.12 13.75 -11.44
C ALA A 393 0.96 14.63 -10.80
N ASP A 394 1.49 14.19 -9.67
CA ASP A 394 2.60 14.87 -8.99
C ASP A 394 3.95 14.58 -9.65
N ALA A 395 5.01 15.24 -9.17
CA ALA A 395 6.35 15.11 -9.74
C ALA A 395 7.00 13.73 -9.59
N LYS A 396 6.41 12.79 -8.84
CA LYS A 396 6.93 11.41 -8.83
C LYS A 396 6.59 10.67 -10.10
N TYR A 397 5.57 11.11 -10.83
CA TYR A 397 5.10 10.49 -12.07
C TYR A 397 5.69 11.15 -13.32
N ASP A 398 6.63 12.08 -13.15
CA ASP A 398 7.38 12.76 -14.22
C ASP A 398 8.36 11.78 -14.89
N GLU A 399 7.80 10.86 -15.67
CA GLU A 399 8.50 9.81 -16.40
C GLU A 399 8.08 9.81 -17.86
N HIS A 400 9.05 9.65 -18.76
CA HIS A 400 8.82 9.69 -20.21
C HIS A 400 7.74 8.70 -20.66
N ASP A 401 7.73 7.50 -20.07
CA ASP A 401 6.76 6.45 -20.38
C ASP A 401 5.33 6.87 -20.03
N ASN A 402 5.13 7.62 -18.94
CA ASN A 402 3.81 8.12 -18.55
C ASN A 402 3.29 9.16 -19.54
N PHE A 403 4.15 10.10 -19.98
CA PHE A 403 3.80 11.06 -21.02
C PHE A 403 3.49 10.38 -22.37
N ALA A 404 4.30 9.39 -22.75
CA ALA A 404 4.11 8.65 -23.99
C ALA A 404 2.78 7.88 -23.97
N PHE A 405 2.49 7.21 -22.86
CA PHE A 405 1.24 6.48 -22.66
C PHE A 405 0.02 7.40 -22.72
N SER A 406 0.00 8.52 -22.00
CA SER A 406 -1.13 9.46 -22.05
C SER A 406 -1.36 10.00 -23.46
N ARG A 407 -0.29 10.40 -24.14
CA ARG A 407 -0.38 10.94 -25.51
C ARG A 407 -0.81 9.88 -26.53
N SER A 408 -0.42 8.62 -26.36
CA SER A 408 -0.88 7.53 -27.25
C SER A 408 -2.37 7.24 -27.11
N HIS A 409 -3.01 7.73 -26.04
CA HIS A 409 -4.45 7.65 -25.79
C HIS A 409 -5.16 9.01 -25.95
N ASP A 410 -4.53 9.95 -26.66
CA ASP A 410 -5.05 11.31 -26.90
C ASP A 410 -5.35 12.12 -25.62
N ALA A 411 -4.76 11.74 -24.49
CA ALA A 411 -4.87 12.46 -23.22
C ALA A 411 -3.77 13.53 -23.11
N ILE A 412 -4.09 14.63 -22.43
CA ILE A 412 -3.15 15.70 -22.11
C ILE A 412 -2.58 15.44 -20.70
N PRO A 413 -1.31 15.00 -20.59
CA PRO A 413 -0.67 14.85 -19.28
C PRO A 413 -0.23 16.21 -18.72
N ILE A 414 -0.71 16.53 -17.53
CA ILE A 414 -0.29 17.66 -16.70
C ILE A 414 0.34 17.07 -15.44
N ILE A 415 1.65 16.81 -15.54
CA ILE A 415 2.44 16.21 -14.48
C ILE A 415 3.38 17.28 -13.93
N ASP A 416 3.43 17.44 -12.61
CA ASP A 416 4.36 18.36 -11.97
C ASP A 416 5.81 17.96 -12.25
N TYR A 417 6.72 18.93 -12.31
CA TYR A 417 8.07 18.70 -12.83
C TYR A 417 9.06 18.29 -11.73
N ASN A 418 9.83 17.22 -11.96
CA ASN A 418 10.76 16.66 -10.98
C ASN A 418 12.19 17.18 -11.12
N THR A 419 12.51 18.21 -10.35
CA THR A 419 13.85 18.84 -10.35
C THR A 419 14.95 18.04 -9.64
N ARG A 420 14.65 16.93 -8.94
CA ARG A 420 15.57 16.33 -7.94
C ARG A 420 16.84 15.71 -8.54
N ASN A 421 16.76 15.20 -9.77
CA ASN A 421 17.89 14.55 -10.45
C ASN A 421 18.47 15.43 -11.58
N GLU A 422 18.07 16.69 -11.66
CA GLU A 422 18.52 17.59 -12.70
C GLU A 422 19.77 18.37 -12.30
N LYS A 423 20.72 18.46 -13.23
CA LYS A 423 21.81 19.44 -13.16
C LYS A 423 21.25 20.83 -13.51
N THR A 424 20.69 21.52 -12.53
CA THR A 424 20.11 22.87 -12.70
C THR A 424 21.14 24.01 -12.68
N THR A 425 22.43 23.69 -12.73
CA THR A 425 23.50 24.70 -12.86
C THR A 425 23.34 25.50 -14.15
N ALA A 426 23.69 26.78 -14.13
CA ALA A 426 23.54 27.66 -15.30
C ALA A 426 24.25 27.14 -16.56
N ALA A 427 25.41 26.49 -16.42
CA ALA A 427 26.14 25.87 -17.52
C ALA A 427 25.34 24.72 -18.16
N ALA A 428 24.85 23.78 -17.34
CA ALA A 428 24.05 22.65 -17.82
C ALA A 428 22.72 23.09 -18.45
N LEU A 429 22.06 24.13 -17.92
CA LEU A 429 20.84 24.69 -18.53
C LEU A 429 21.13 25.34 -19.89
N LYS A 430 22.26 26.06 -20.03
CA LYS A 430 22.70 26.63 -21.31
C LYS A 430 23.02 25.54 -22.34
N GLU A 431 23.72 24.49 -21.94
CA GLU A 431 24.06 23.33 -22.78
C GLU A 431 22.79 22.60 -23.26
N ARG A 432 21.82 22.40 -22.36
CA ARG A 432 20.50 21.84 -22.69
C ARG A 432 19.69 22.72 -23.64
N GLY A 433 19.95 24.02 -23.66
CA GLY A 433 19.32 24.99 -24.58
C GLY A 433 18.00 25.59 -24.08
N TYR A 434 17.57 25.32 -22.84
CA TYR A 434 16.41 25.95 -22.20
C TYR A 434 16.55 25.98 -20.67
N ASP A 435 15.86 26.91 -20.01
CA ASP A 435 15.86 27.03 -18.55
C ASP A 435 14.87 26.07 -17.87
N ARG A 436 14.80 26.15 -16.54
CA ARG A 436 13.88 25.37 -15.69
C ARG A 436 12.39 25.60 -15.97
N ASN A 437 12.02 26.66 -16.68
CA ASN A 437 10.64 26.96 -17.06
C ASN A 437 10.36 26.53 -18.51
N GLY A 438 11.30 25.84 -19.15
CA GLY A 438 11.23 25.45 -20.56
C GLY A 438 11.47 26.61 -21.53
N TRP A 439 11.97 27.75 -21.08
CA TRP A 439 12.24 28.89 -21.96
C TRP A 439 13.57 28.70 -22.69
N PRO A 440 13.61 28.76 -24.03
CA PRO A 440 14.83 28.49 -24.78
C PRO A 440 15.89 29.58 -24.58
N TYR A 441 17.16 29.19 -24.66
CA TYR A 441 18.25 30.14 -24.83
C TYR A 441 18.41 30.49 -26.31
N ALA A 442 18.68 31.77 -26.59
CA ALA A 442 19.13 32.21 -27.90
C ALA A 442 20.57 31.74 -28.16
N PRO A 443 21.05 31.72 -29.42
CA PRO A 443 22.41 31.31 -29.76
C PRO A 443 23.52 32.07 -29.02
N CYS A 444 23.27 33.34 -28.67
CA CYS A 444 24.15 34.16 -27.84
C CYS A 444 24.12 33.82 -26.33
N GLY A 445 23.40 32.77 -25.92
CA GLY A 445 23.26 32.34 -24.53
C GLY A 445 22.31 33.20 -23.67
N THR A 446 21.55 34.12 -24.27
CA THR A 446 20.56 34.94 -23.55
C THR A 446 19.20 34.23 -23.50
N LEU A 447 18.52 34.27 -22.35
CA LEU A 447 17.23 33.60 -22.20
C LEU A 447 16.12 34.32 -22.97
N THR A 448 15.36 33.57 -23.77
CA THR A 448 14.20 34.11 -24.48
C THR A 448 13.00 34.29 -23.53
N ARG A 449 12.01 35.09 -23.97
CA ARG A 449 10.79 35.36 -23.21
C ARG A 449 9.57 34.96 -24.04
N PRO A 450 8.46 34.55 -23.39
CA PRO A 450 7.20 34.28 -24.09
C PRO A 450 6.77 35.47 -24.96
N ASN A 451 6.33 35.19 -26.18
CA ASN A 451 5.90 36.17 -27.17
C ASN A 451 4.50 35.84 -27.73
N GLY A 452 3.69 35.14 -26.94
CA GLY A 452 2.34 34.71 -27.32
C GLY A 452 2.33 33.36 -28.05
N PHE A 453 1.16 33.03 -28.61
CA PHE A 453 0.91 31.82 -29.37
C PHE A 453 0.86 32.14 -30.86
N ASP A 454 1.64 31.43 -31.65
CA ASP A 454 1.60 31.53 -33.11
C ASP A 454 0.50 30.62 -33.64
N PHE A 455 -0.61 31.21 -34.11
CA PHE A 455 -1.76 30.48 -34.62
C PHE A 455 -1.47 29.74 -35.93
N ASN A 456 -0.49 30.18 -36.73
CA ASN A 456 -0.13 29.51 -37.99
C ASN A 456 0.67 28.24 -37.73
N CYS A 457 1.57 28.28 -36.74
CA CYS A 457 2.39 27.13 -36.37
C CYS A 457 1.78 26.26 -35.26
N GLN A 458 0.68 26.72 -34.65
CA GLN A 458 0.06 26.15 -33.43
C GLN A 458 1.07 25.88 -32.31
N ARG A 459 1.96 26.85 -32.07
CA ARG A 459 3.07 26.72 -31.11
C ARG A 459 3.26 27.98 -30.30
N ALA A 460 3.74 27.83 -29.06
CA ALA A 460 4.17 28.95 -28.26
C ALA A 460 5.43 29.57 -28.86
N SER A 461 5.44 30.90 -29.04
CA SER A 461 6.57 31.65 -29.58
C SER A 461 7.39 32.27 -28.46
N PHE A 462 8.71 32.21 -28.58
CA PHE A 462 9.66 32.78 -27.65
C PHE A 462 10.67 33.64 -28.39
N THR A 463 10.97 34.83 -27.87
CA THR A 463 11.89 35.77 -28.52
C THR A 463 12.97 36.26 -27.57
N CYS A 464 14.18 36.50 -28.10
CA CYS A 464 15.26 37.05 -27.27
C CYS A 464 15.06 38.54 -26.96
N ARG A 465 14.18 39.23 -27.73
CA ARG A 465 13.88 40.67 -27.60
C ARG A 465 15.14 41.55 -27.60
N ARG A 466 16.20 41.08 -28.25
CA ARG A 466 17.53 41.74 -28.33
C ARG A 466 18.10 42.14 -26.95
N GLN A 467 17.80 41.37 -25.91
CA GLN A 467 18.34 41.58 -24.55
C GLN A 467 19.88 41.61 -24.49
N CYS A 468 20.56 41.06 -25.50
CA CYS A 468 22.02 41.10 -25.62
C CYS A 468 22.59 42.52 -25.76
N VAL A 469 21.83 43.51 -26.26
CA VAL A 469 22.29 44.89 -26.46
C VAL A 469 22.57 45.61 -25.13
N SER A 470 21.78 45.29 -24.10
CA SER A 470 21.92 45.85 -22.76
C SER A 470 22.69 44.91 -21.81
N SER A 471 23.28 43.84 -22.34
CA SER A 471 24.06 42.90 -21.53
C SER A 471 25.38 43.51 -21.08
N LYS A 472 25.80 43.18 -19.85
CA LYS A 472 27.13 43.52 -19.32
C LYS A 472 28.16 42.41 -19.53
N ASN A 473 27.77 41.29 -20.13
CA ASN A 473 28.66 40.15 -20.36
C ASN A 473 29.46 40.36 -21.66
N PRO A 474 30.82 40.42 -21.62
CA PRO A 474 31.66 40.67 -22.78
C PRO A 474 31.43 39.68 -23.94
N GLU A 475 31.26 38.40 -23.64
CA GLU A 475 31.06 37.35 -24.66
C GLU A 475 29.74 37.53 -25.42
N ILE A 476 28.69 37.97 -24.72
CA ILE A 476 27.37 38.22 -25.32
C ILE A 476 27.42 39.47 -26.20
N ILE A 477 28.13 40.52 -25.76
CA ILE A 477 28.32 41.75 -26.52
C ILE A 477 29.10 41.47 -27.80
N GLU A 478 30.15 40.66 -27.71
CA GLU A 478 30.96 40.27 -28.86
C GLU A 478 30.12 39.46 -29.88
N TYR A 479 29.38 38.45 -29.43
CA TYR A 479 28.48 37.69 -30.29
C TYR A 479 27.40 38.58 -30.92
N ALA A 480 26.89 39.58 -30.20
CA ALA A 480 25.84 40.46 -30.69
C ALA A 480 26.26 41.27 -31.93
N LYS A 481 27.56 41.60 -32.07
CA LYS A 481 28.10 42.35 -33.22
C LYS A 481 27.94 41.60 -34.55
N SER A 482 27.93 40.27 -34.51
CA SER A 482 27.83 39.40 -35.69
C SER A 482 26.55 38.54 -35.69
N CYS A 483 25.53 38.94 -34.94
CA CYS A 483 24.32 38.14 -34.79
C CYS A 483 23.47 38.12 -36.08
N SER A 484 23.26 36.94 -36.65
CA SER A 484 22.42 36.73 -37.86
C SER A 484 20.96 37.13 -37.68
N HIS A 485 20.47 37.20 -36.43
CA HIS A 485 19.09 37.57 -36.12
C HIS A 485 18.92 39.06 -35.81
N TRP A 486 19.96 39.87 -36.01
CA TRP A 486 19.95 41.30 -35.70
C TRP A 486 18.90 42.09 -36.49
N ILE A 487 18.65 41.71 -37.75
CA ILE A 487 17.69 42.40 -38.62
C ILE A 487 16.25 42.22 -38.12
N ASN A 488 15.94 41.11 -37.46
CA ASN A 488 14.58 40.79 -37.01
C ASN A 488 14.16 41.67 -35.85
N TYR A 489 12.97 42.28 -35.91
CA TYR A 489 12.48 43.20 -34.88
C TYR A 489 12.51 42.60 -33.46
N HIS A 490 12.12 41.34 -33.32
CA HIS A 490 12.15 40.61 -32.03
C HIS A 490 13.46 39.83 -31.77
N GLY A 491 14.41 39.87 -32.70
CA GLY A 491 15.67 39.11 -32.64
C GLY A 491 15.49 37.64 -32.99
N PHE A 492 16.20 36.76 -32.26
CA PHE A 492 16.03 35.32 -32.37
C PHE A 492 14.65 34.90 -31.87
N THR A 493 13.96 34.07 -32.66
CA THR A 493 12.64 33.51 -32.34
C THR A 493 12.71 31.99 -32.35
N LYS A 494 12.12 31.34 -31.35
CA LYS A 494 11.98 29.88 -31.26
C LYS A 494 10.52 29.55 -30.99
N HIS A 495 9.99 28.58 -31.74
CA HIS A 495 8.66 28.03 -31.51
C HIS A 495 8.80 26.69 -30.78
N MET A 496 8.08 26.54 -29.66
CA MET A 496 8.06 25.32 -28.85
C MET A 496 6.65 24.70 -28.91
N SER A 497 6.61 23.36 -28.97
CA SER A 497 5.40 22.54 -29.00
C SER A 497 4.70 22.48 -27.65
#